data_AF-A0A6N6MMM6-F1
#
_entry.id   AF-A0A6N6MMM6-F1
#
_cell.length_a   1.000
_cell.length_b   1.000
_cell.length_c   1.000
_cell.angle_alpha   90.00
_cell.angle_beta   90.00
_cell.angle_gamma   90.00
#
_symmetry.space_group_name_H-M   'P 1'
#
loop_
_entity.id
_entity.type
_entity.pdbx_description
1 polymer ?
#
loop_
_entity_poly.entity_id
_entity_poly.type
_entity_poly.pdbx_seq_one_letter_code
_entity_poly.pdbx_strand_id
1 'polypeptide(L)'
;MTWREERNALSRARLERATPVVFPATVLRHAHAQPLTPPTPRLAVESYWRHHLLRADCVARALAARSGQPEGWTWRLGSEKGTGLPLTFRMPPSPYREPAFARGRGYCCVCGQPVYRFGWHKDLWGTGVPNRNASWHSACVAAWKLWIAPSEHVKVLKARQRHRCASAGKRLLKSAEVDHRVPLYRVWQEHRSTPWPALLAFWGTPNLQVVNKVIHAEKCGQEASERATRRRLAVAEMSPATTDPFSPVDGTVSDLQ
;
A
#
# COMPACT_ATOMS: atom_id res chain seq x y z
N MET A 1 -34.83 28.00 -1.74
CA MET A 1 -33.45 27.48 -1.58
C MET A 1 -33.53 25.97 -1.44
N THR A 2 -32.62 25.23 -2.04
CA THR A 2 -32.57 23.77 -1.87
C THR A 2 -31.95 23.42 -0.51
N TRP A 3 -32.37 22.32 0.13
CA TRP A 3 -31.77 21.83 1.39
C TRP A 3 -30.23 21.78 1.35
N ARG A 4 -29.68 21.46 0.17
CA ARG A 4 -28.23 21.41 -0.06
C ARG A 4 -27.57 22.79 0.05
N GLU A 5 -28.22 23.84 -0.47
CA GLU A 5 -27.72 25.22 -0.40
C GLU A 5 -27.64 25.72 1.04
N GLU A 6 -28.72 25.53 1.82
CA GLU A 6 -28.79 25.93 3.22
C GLU A 6 -27.73 25.22 4.06
N ARG A 7 -27.62 23.89 3.90
CA ARG A 7 -26.60 23.09 4.58
C ARG A 7 -25.18 23.55 4.22
N ASN A 8 -24.93 23.86 2.94
CA ASN A 8 -23.63 24.34 2.49
C ASN A 8 -23.33 25.75 3.01
N ALA A 9 -24.32 26.65 3.08
CA ALA A 9 -24.15 27.97 3.66
C ALA A 9 -23.72 27.89 5.13
N LEU A 10 -24.40 27.07 5.94
CA LEU A 10 -24.03 26.82 7.34
C LEU A 10 -22.63 26.19 7.47
N SER A 11 -22.33 25.22 6.62
CA SER A 11 -21.02 24.54 6.65
C SER A 11 -19.88 25.46 6.22
N ARG A 12 -20.09 26.34 5.24
CA ARG A 12 -19.13 27.36 4.82
C ARG A 12 -18.85 28.36 5.94
N ALA A 13 -19.90 28.93 6.54
CA ALA A 13 -19.75 29.88 7.64
C ALA A 13 -18.97 29.25 8.83
N ARG A 14 -19.24 27.98 9.14
CA ARG A 14 -18.49 27.25 10.17
C ARG A 14 -17.04 27.00 9.78
N LEU A 15 -16.79 26.60 8.53
CA LEU A 15 -15.45 26.35 8.02
C LEU A 15 -14.62 27.64 8.05
N GLU A 16 -15.16 28.74 7.53
CA GLU A 16 -14.51 30.06 7.50
C GLU A 16 -14.12 30.51 8.91
N ARG A 17 -15.05 30.44 9.87
CA ARG A 17 -14.77 30.79 11.28
C ARG A 17 -13.67 29.94 11.91
N ALA A 18 -13.62 28.65 11.56
CA ALA A 18 -12.67 27.70 12.13
C ALA A 18 -11.32 27.65 11.38
N THR A 19 -11.21 28.33 10.23
CA THR A 19 -10.04 28.25 9.37
C THR A 19 -8.98 29.28 9.78
N PRO A 20 -7.79 28.83 10.20
CA PRO A 20 -6.69 29.74 10.52
C PRO A 20 -6.02 30.28 9.24
N VAL A 21 -5.40 31.45 9.33
CA VAL A 21 -4.73 32.12 8.18
C VAL A 21 -3.66 31.23 7.53
N VAL A 22 -2.94 30.44 8.32
CA VAL A 22 -1.87 29.52 7.83
C VAL A 22 -2.41 28.25 7.15
N PHE A 23 -3.73 28.06 7.07
CA PHE A 23 -4.30 26.84 6.53
C PHE A 23 -4.08 26.74 5.00
N PRO A 24 -3.84 25.54 4.44
CA PRO A 24 -3.45 25.43 3.04
C PRO A 24 -4.56 25.88 2.08
N ALA A 25 -4.28 26.93 1.29
CA ALA A 25 -5.25 27.50 0.35
C ALA A 25 -5.76 26.48 -0.69
N THR A 26 -4.93 25.53 -1.09
CA THR A 26 -5.33 24.44 -2.01
C THR A 26 -6.37 23.51 -1.41
N VAL A 27 -6.32 23.27 -0.09
CA VAL A 27 -7.30 22.47 0.64
C VAL A 27 -8.62 23.23 0.77
N LEU A 28 -8.59 24.54 1.04
CA LEU A 28 -9.79 25.37 1.09
C LEU A 28 -10.47 25.45 -0.27
N ARG A 29 -9.71 25.73 -1.33
CA ARG A 29 -10.25 25.78 -2.69
C ARG A 29 -10.96 24.48 -3.05
N HIS A 30 -10.35 23.34 -2.72
CA HIS A 30 -10.96 22.03 -2.90
C HIS A 30 -12.25 21.87 -2.09
N ALA A 31 -12.24 22.27 -0.81
CA ALA A 31 -13.38 22.19 0.09
C ALA A 31 -14.59 23.00 -0.40
N HIS A 32 -14.37 24.23 -0.88
CA HIS A 32 -15.44 25.07 -1.44
C HIS A 32 -15.98 24.54 -2.76
N ALA A 33 -15.16 23.84 -3.56
CA ALA A 33 -15.59 23.20 -4.80
C ALA A 33 -16.37 21.88 -4.59
N GLN A 34 -16.47 21.37 -3.36
CA GLN A 34 -17.20 20.14 -3.11
C GLN A 34 -18.72 20.36 -3.18
N PRO A 35 -19.49 19.38 -3.71
CA PRO A 35 -20.96 19.45 -3.70
C PRO A 35 -21.55 19.62 -2.29
N LEU A 36 -20.88 19.04 -1.28
CA LEU A 36 -21.15 19.27 0.13
C LEU A 36 -19.88 19.82 0.81
N THR A 37 -19.95 21.07 1.27
CA THR A 37 -18.81 21.72 1.91
C THR A 37 -18.49 21.04 3.25
N PRO A 38 -17.23 20.62 3.48
CA PRO A 38 -16.84 20.07 4.77
C PRO A 38 -16.91 21.16 5.85
N PRO A 39 -17.57 20.92 6.99
CA PRO A 39 -17.86 21.97 7.97
C PRO A 39 -16.67 22.33 8.88
N THR A 40 -15.55 21.61 8.80
CA THR A 40 -14.37 21.85 9.66
C THR A 40 -13.06 21.71 8.87
N PRO A 41 -11.97 22.38 9.30
CA PRO A 41 -10.67 22.28 8.63
C PRO A 41 -10.12 20.85 8.58
N ARG A 42 -10.36 20.04 9.63
CA ARG A 42 -10.01 18.62 9.64
C ARG A 42 -10.72 17.85 8.53
N LEU A 43 -12.03 18.01 8.40
CA LEU A 43 -12.81 17.34 7.35
C LEU A 43 -12.45 17.86 5.96
N ALA A 44 -12.04 19.13 5.83
CA ALA A 44 -11.51 19.68 4.59
C ALA A 44 -10.20 18.98 4.19
N VAL A 45 -9.27 18.79 5.13
CA VAL A 45 -8.03 18.03 4.91
C VAL A 45 -8.31 16.57 4.52
N GLU A 46 -9.21 15.89 5.23
CA GLU A 46 -9.59 14.50 4.92
C GLU A 46 -10.23 14.39 3.53
N SER A 47 -11.16 15.29 3.20
CA SER A 47 -11.78 15.37 1.88
C SER A 47 -10.74 15.61 0.77
N TYR A 48 -9.81 16.53 1.00
CA TYR A 48 -8.74 16.82 0.04
C TYR A 48 -7.92 15.57 -0.30
N TRP A 49 -7.40 14.85 0.70
CA TRP A 49 -6.57 13.67 0.44
C TRP A 49 -7.33 12.52 -0.20
N ARG A 50 -8.61 12.32 0.17
CA ARG A 50 -9.48 11.30 -0.44
C ARG A 50 -9.68 11.54 -1.96
N HIS A 51 -9.68 12.79 -2.41
CA HIS A 51 -9.83 13.13 -3.83
C HIS A 51 -8.49 13.23 -4.58
N HIS A 52 -7.37 13.29 -3.85
CA HIS A 52 -6.03 13.40 -4.42
C HIS A 52 -5.18 12.15 -4.11
N LEU A 53 -5.74 10.96 -4.36
CA LEU A 53 -5.14 9.67 -3.98
C LEU A 53 -3.71 9.46 -4.51
N LEU A 54 -3.44 9.87 -5.76
CA LEU A 54 -2.10 9.74 -6.34
C LEU A 54 -1.06 10.59 -5.60
N ARG A 55 -1.48 11.80 -5.17
CA ARG A 55 -0.64 12.68 -4.35
C ARG A 55 -0.49 12.11 -2.94
N ALA A 56 -1.57 11.56 -2.37
CA ALA A 56 -1.54 10.91 -1.07
C ALA A 56 -0.53 9.75 -1.04
N ASP A 57 -0.53 8.88 -2.06
CA ASP A 57 0.46 7.81 -2.23
C ASP A 57 1.89 8.34 -2.27
N CYS A 58 2.15 9.34 -3.12
CA CYS A 58 3.48 9.94 -3.25
C CYS A 58 3.96 10.54 -1.92
N VAL A 59 3.09 11.28 -1.22
CA VAL A 59 3.40 11.89 0.08
C VAL A 59 3.64 10.82 1.14
N ALA A 60 2.78 9.80 1.24
CA ALA A 60 2.94 8.73 2.23
C ALA A 60 4.26 7.98 2.06
N ARG A 61 4.65 7.65 0.82
CA ARG A 61 5.94 7.01 0.53
C ARG A 61 7.13 7.94 0.79
N ALA A 62 7.03 9.22 0.46
CA ALA A 62 8.06 10.20 0.77
C ALA A 62 8.26 10.37 2.29
N LEU A 63 7.17 10.39 3.06
CA LEU A 63 7.22 10.43 4.52
C LEU A 63 7.84 9.15 5.11
N ALA A 64 7.50 7.98 4.57
CA ALA A 64 8.13 6.73 4.96
C ALA A 64 9.64 6.73 4.67
N ALA A 65 10.05 7.24 3.50
CA ALA A 65 11.47 7.38 3.15
C ALA A 65 12.22 8.31 4.11
N ARG A 66 11.58 9.38 4.58
CA ARG A 66 12.15 10.28 5.60
C ARG A 66 12.32 9.62 6.96
N SER A 67 11.48 8.65 7.32
CA SER A 67 11.62 7.92 8.60
C SER A 67 12.62 6.78 8.51
N GLY A 68 12.76 6.17 7.33
CA GLY A 68 13.51 4.93 7.16
C GLY A 68 12.79 3.74 7.79
N GLN A 69 13.42 2.57 7.70
CA GLN A 69 13.01 1.42 8.51
C GLN A 69 13.59 1.56 9.92
N PRO A 70 12.87 1.14 10.99
CA PRO A 70 13.46 1.06 12.32
C PRO A 70 14.67 0.12 12.32
N GLU A 71 15.62 0.38 13.21
CA GLU A 71 16.76 -0.51 13.44
C GLU A 71 16.29 -1.90 13.88
N GLY A 72 16.92 -2.95 13.34
CA GLY A 72 16.54 -4.34 13.61
C GLY A 72 15.21 -4.79 13.01
N TRP A 73 14.47 -3.91 12.33
CA TRP A 73 13.22 -4.29 11.68
C TRP A 73 13.47 -5.07 10.39
N THR A 74 12.71 -6.15 10.21
CA THR A 74 12.64 -6.91 8.96
C THR A 74 11.19 -7.20 8.61
N TRP A 75 10.90 -7.31 7.31
CA TRP A 75 9.54 -7.64 6.90
C TRP A 75 9.22 -9.10 7.27
N ARG A 76 8.20 -9.28 8.10
CA ARG A 76 7.69 -10.59 8.54
C ARG A 76 6.17 -10.60 8.52
N LEU A 77 5.58 -11.79 8.49
CA LEU A 77 4.14 -11.98 8.63
C LEU A 77 3.82 -12.41 10.05
N GLY A 78 2.68 -11.97 10.56
CA GLY A 78 2.16 -12.41 11.85
C GLY A 78 1.20 -13.60 11.70
N SER A 79 1.12 -14.43 12.73
CA SER A 79 0.12 -15.50 12.86
C SER A 79 -1.20 -14.99 13.48
N GLU A 80 -1.13 -13.93 14.29
CA GLU A 80 -2.25 -13.46 15.11
C GLU A 80 -2.54 -11.97 14.93
N LYS A 81 -3.81 -11.61 15.13
CA LYS A 81 -4.26 -10.21 15.17
C LYS A 81 -3.70 -9.53 16.43
N GLY A 82 -3.34 -8.25 16.30
CA GLY A 82 -2.87 -7.43 17.44
C GLY A 82 -1.36 -7.28 17.56
N THR A 83 -0.57 -8.11 16.86
CA THR A 83 0.90 -8.02 16.81
C THR A 83 1.42 -6.81 16.02
N GLY A 84 0.55 -6.11 15.28
CA GLY A 84 0.92 -5.04 14.35
C GLY A 84 1.48 -5.54 13.02
N LEU A 85 1.72 -6.84 12.89
CA LEU A 85 2.20 -7.49 11.68
C LEU A 85 1.06 -7.77 10.68
N PRO A 86 1.35 -7.73 9.38
CA PRO A 86 0.41 -8.20 8.36
C PRO A 86 0.22 -9.72 8.44
N LEU A 87 -1.04 -10.19 8.39
CA LEU A 87 -1.36 -11.63 8.33
C LEU A 87 -1.01 -12.27 6.99
N THR A 88 -0.93 -11.47 5.93
CA THR A 88 -0.60 -11.93 4.58
C THR A 88 0.30 -10.92 3.88
N PHE A 89 1.10 -11.37 2.92
CA PHE A 89 1.91 -10.49 2.07
C PHE A 89 1.08 -9.54 1.19
N ARG A 90 -0.26 -9.69 1.15
CA ARG A 90 -1.14 -8.75 0.43
C ARG A 90 -1.29 -7.44 1.18
N MET A 91 -1.04 -7.43 2.48
CA MET A 91 -1.07 -6.22 3.29
C MET A 91 0.31 -5.54 3.25
N PRO A 92 0.37 -4.21 3.06
CA PRO A 92 1.64 -3.49 3.10
C PRO A 92 2.33 -3.64 4.46
N PRO A 93 3.66 -3.81 4.51
CA PRO A 93 4.40 -3.73 5.77
C PRO A 93 4.25 -2.33 6.38
N SER A 94 4.04 -2.28 7.70
CA SER A 94 3.91 -1.05 8.47
C SER A 94 4.64 -1.18 9.82
N PRO A 95 5.98 -1.00 9.85
CA PRO A 95 6.80 -1.24 11.03
C PRO A 95 6.29 -0.52 12.28
N TYR A 96 5.89 0.75 12.13
CA TYR A 96 5.44 1.60 13.23
C TYR A 96 4.07 1.22 13.81
N ARG A 97 3.43 0.16 13.33
CA ARG A 97 2.27 -0.46 13.98
C ARG A 97 2.65 -1.57 14.95
N GLU A 98 3.83 -2.16 14.79
CA GLU A 98 4.34 -3.16 15.74
C GLU A 98 4.68 -2.45 17.05
N PRO A 99 4.22 -2.97 18.21
CA PRO A 99 4.49 -2.34 19.51
C PRO A 99 5.97 -2.06 19.76
N ALA A 100 6.86 -2.98 19.35
CA ALA A 100 8.31 -2.85 19.52
C ALA A 100 8.94 -1.66 18.77
N PHE A 101 8.30 -1.18 17.70
CA PHE A 101 8.80 -0.08 16.88
C PHE A 101 7.87 1.14 16.89
N ALA A 102 6.79 1.09 17.66
CA ALA A 102 5.80 2.16 17.71
C ALA A 102 6.42 3.43 18.31
N ARG A 103 6.22 4.57 17.63
CA ARG A 103 6.65 5.90 18.14
C ARG A 103 5.66 6.54 19.11
N GLY A 104 4.52 5.89 19.33
CA GLY A 104 3.45 6.38 20.19
C GLY A 104 2.60 7.50 19.57
N ARG A 105 1.84 8.18 20.44
CA ARG A 105 0.89 9.23 20.09
C ARG A 105 1.59 10.45 19.48
N GLY A 106 0.96 11.08 18.49
CA GLY A 106 1.54 12.21 17.76
C GLY A 106 2.41 11.80 16.56
N TYR A 107 2.62 10.51 16.33
CA TYR A 107 3.34 9.98 15.18
C TYR A 107 2.44 9.08 14.34
N CYS A 108 2.65 9.09 13.03
CA CYS A 108 1.86 8.27 12.13
C CYS A 108 2.33 6.81 12.19
N CYS A 109 1.44 5.87 12.49
CA CYS A 109 1.78 4.45 12.56
C CYS A 109 2.02 3.80 11.18
N VAL A 110 1.76 4.52 10.08
CA VAL A 110 2.14 4.08 8.73
C VAL A 110 3.52 4.59 8.37
N CYS A 111 3.74 5.90 8.35
CA CYS A 111 5.00 6.46 7.83
C CYS A 111 6.04 6.80 8.90
N GLY A 112 5.71 6.76 10.19
CA GLY A 112 6.62 7.09 11.31
C GLY A 112 6.84 8.59 11.56
N GLN A 113 6.34 9.47 10.69
CA GLN A 113 6.54 10.92 10.83
C GLN A 113 5.54 11.55 11.82
N PRO A 114 5.90 12.68 12.45
CA PRO A 114 4.98 13.43 13.31
C PRO A 114 3.71 13.86 12.58
N VAL A 115 2.56 13.73 13.25
CA VAL A 115 1.26 14.20 12.75
C VAL A 115 0.94 15.54 13.38
N TYR A 116 0.66 16.54 12.56
CA TYR A 116 0.36 17.88 13.04
C TYR A 116 -1.15 18.14 13.08
N ARG A 117 -1.53 19.37 13.40
CA ARG A 117 -2.94 19.81 13.45
C ARG A 117 -3.69 19.40 12.18
N PHE A 118 -4.96 19.03 12.36
CA PHE A 118 -5.86 18.55 11.31
C PHE A 118 -5.44 17.23 10.62
N GLY A 119 -4.45 16.51 11.15
CA GLY A 119 -3.92 15.31 10.49
C GLY A 119 -2.98 15.66 9.33
N TRP A 120 -2.47 16.89 9.29
CA TRP A 120 -1.54 17.35 8.26
C TRP A 120 -0.13 16.80 8.47
N HIS A 121 0.62 16.64 7.38
CA HIS A 121 1.94 16.00 7.36
C HIS A 121 3.11 16.97 7.54
N LYS A 122 2.83 18.28 7.67
CA LYS A 122 3.81 19.34 7.89
C LYS A 122 3.34 20.21 9.06
N ASP A 123 4.29 20.74 9.81
CA ASP A 123 3.99 21.78 10.80
C ASP A 123 3.71 23.09 10.08
N LEU A 124 2.46 23.53 10.09
CA LEU A 124 2.06 24.80 9.48
C LEU A 124 2.25 26.00 10.42
N TRP A 125 2.42 25.76 11.72
CA TRP A 125 2.60 26.82 12.72
C TRP A 125 4.05 26.98 13.17
N GLY A 126 4.93 26.04 12.82
CA GLY A 126 6.33 26.09 13.21
C GLY A 126 6.56 25.91 14.72
N THR A 127 5.58 25.35 15.44
CA THR A 127 5.71 25.14 16.90
C THR A 127 6.58 23.94 17.23
N GLY A 128 6.83 23.05 16.27
CA GLY A 128 7.50 21.77 16.48
C GLY A 128 6.64 20.74 17.21
N VAL A 129 5.42 21.08 17.64
CA VAL A 129 4.59 20.25 18.52
C VAL A 129 3.62 19.36 17.72
N PRO A 130 3.76 18.03 17.77
CA PRO A 130 2.82 17.12 17.12
C PRO A 130 1.46 17.04 17.84
N ASN A 131 0.43 16.64 17.12
CA ASN A 131 -0.90 16.39 17.66
C ASN A 131 -0.96 15.03 18.39
N ARG A 132 -0.84 15.04 19.71
CA ARG A 132 -0.87 13.84 20.57
C ARG A 132 -2.17 13.01 20.48
N ASN A 133 -3.24 13.56 19.90
CA ASN A 133 -4.48 12.82 19.68
C ASN A 133 -4.54 12.10 18.33
N ALA A 134 -3.50 12.24 17.49
CA ALA A 134 -3.43 11.62 16.19
C ALA A 134 -2.38 10.50 16.14
N SER A 135 -2.73 9.43 15.43
CA SER A 135 -1.83 8.32 15.08
C SER A 135 -1.71 8.13 13.56
N TRP A 136 -2.30 9.04 12.78
CA TRP A 136 -2.39 8.98 11.34
C TRP A 136 -2.38 10.36 10.70
N HIS A 137 -1.61 10.53 9.63
CA HIS A 137 -1.88 11.62 8.68
C HIS A 137 -3.10 11.28 7.84
N SER A 138 -3.89 12.27 7.49
CA SER A 138 -5.00 12.11 6.54
C SER A 138 -4.51 11.64 5.17
N ALA A 139 -3.32 12.07 4.74
CA ALA A 139 -2.66 11.59 3.52
C ALA A 139 -2.33 10.09 3.60
N CYS A 140 -1.75 9.64 4.72
CA CYS A 140 -1.39 8.24 4.94
C CYS A 140 -2.63 7.34 5.04
N VAL A 141 -3.74 7.82 5.60
CA VAL A 141 -5.03 7.09 5.58
C VAL A 141 -5.51 6.89 4.14
N ALA A 142 -5.48 7.94 3.31
CA ALA A 142 -5.91 7.86 1.93
C ALA A 142 -5.02 6.93 1.09
N ALA A 143 -3.70 7.01 1.28
CA ALA A 143 -2.74 6.10 0.64
C ALA A 143 -2.95 4.65 1.10
N TRP A 144 -3.14 4.41 2.40
CA TRP A 144 -3.38 3.07 2.93
C TRP A 144 -4.64 2.42 2.34
N LYS A 145 -5.73 3.18 2.20
CA LYS A 145 -6.96 2.70 1.53
C LYS A 145 -6.69 2.30 0.08
N LEU A 146 -5.89 3.10 -0.65
CA LEU A 146 -5.45 2.75 -1.99
C LEU A 146 -4.66 1.44 -2.01
N TRP A 147 -3.73 1.25 -1.07
CA TRP A 147 -2.85 0.08 -1.04
C TRP A 147 -3.57 -1.23 -0.72
N ILE A 148 -4.57 -1.20 0.17
CA ILE A 148 -5.28 -2.41 0.61
C ILE A 148 -6.49 -2.75 -0.28
N ALA A 149 -7.04 -1.77 -0.99
CA ALA A 149 -8.24 -1.94 -1.83
C ALA A 149 -8.12 -1.14 -3.14
N PRO A 150 -7.10 -1.39 -3.98
CA PRO A 150 -6.85 -0.57 -5.18
C PRO A 150 -7.96 -0.66 -6.22
N SER A 151 -8.73 -1.76 -6.24
CA SER A 151 -9.90 -1.96 -7.12
C SER A 151 -11.01 -0.92 -6.89
N GLU A 152 -11.18 -0.42 -5.66
CA GLU A 152 -12.15 0.64 -5.32
C GLU A 152 -11.79 1.99 -5.98
N HIS A 153 -10.56 2.13 -6.47
CA HIS A 153 -10.01 3.37 -7.00
C HIS A 153 -9.74 3.29 -8.51
N VAL A 154 -10.36 2.33 -9.21
CA VAL A 154 -10.16 2.09 -10.65
C VAL A 154 -10.35 3.34 -11.51
N LYS A 155 -11.29 4.23 -11.18
CA LYS A 155 -11.53 5.47 -11.96
C LYS A 155 -10.30 6.38 -11.97
N VAL A 156 -9.68 6.58 -10.81
CA VAL A 156 -8.48 7.43 -10.65
C VAL A 156 -7.29 6.78 -11.37
N LEU A 157 -7.15 5.46 -11.28
CA LEU A 157 -6.06 4.73 -11.94
C LEU A 157 -6.23 4.70 -13.47
N LYS A 158 -7.46 4.59 -13.98
CA LYS A 158 -7.78 4.74 -15.41
C LYS A 158 -7.36 6.12 -15.92
N ALA A 159 -7.69 7.18 -15.19
CA ALA A 159 -7.31 8.55 -15.55
C ALA A 159 -5.79 8.73 -15.57
N ARG A 160 -5.06 8.20 -14.57
CA ARG A 160 -3.59 8.21 -14.53
C ARG A 160 -2.96 7.57 -15.77
N GLN A 161 -3.57 6.50 -16.29
CA GLN A 161 -3.10 5.81 -17.50
C GLN A 161 -3.64 6.41 -18.81
N ARG A 162 -4.23 7.62 -18.76
CA ARG A 162 -4.88 8.25 -19.93
C ARG A 162 -5.89 7.31 -20.60
N HIS A 163 -6.58 6.50 -19.79
CA HIS A 163 -7.56 5.52 -20.23
C HIS A 163 -7.02 4.47 -21.24
N ARG A 164 -5.71 4.16 -21.18
CA ARG A 164 -5.08 3.12 -21.99
C ARG A 164 -4.56 1.97 -21.13
N CYS A 165 -4.70 0.76 -21.65
CA CYS A 165 -4.19 -0.47 -21.06
C CYS A 165 -2.67 -0.38 -20.98
N ALA A 166 -2.12 -0.55 -19.78
CA ALA A 166 -0.68 -0.39 -19.56
C ALA A 166 0.14 -1.44 -20.33
N SER A 167 -0.39 -2.65 -20.50
CA SER A 167 0.28 -3.75 -21.19
C SER A 167 0.06 -3.72 -22.71
N ALA A 168 -1.18 -3.45 -23.17
CA ALA A 168 -1.52 -3.57 -24.59
C ALA A 168 -1.63 -2.23 -25.36
N GLY A 169 -1.58 -1.08 -24.69
CA GLY A 169 -1.77 0.26 -25.30
C GLY A 169 -3.18 0.58 -25.81
N LYS A 170 -4.07 -0.42 -25.89
CA LYS A 170 -5.49 -0.28 -26.29
C LYS A 170 -6.29 0.52 -25.27
N ARG A 171 -7.46 1.03 -25.67
CA ARG A 171 -8.38 1.73 -24.75
C ARG A 171 -8.84 0.79 -23.62
N LEU A 172 -8.96 1.34 -22.41
CA LEU A 172 -9.49 0.61 -21.26
C LEU A 172 -11.00 0.45 -21.37
N LEU A 173 -11.46 -0.79 -21.24
CA LEU A 173 -12.87 -1.13 -21.24
C LEU A 173 -13.52 -0.82 -19.87
N LYS A 174 -14.86 -0.86 -19.82
CA LYS A 174 -15.59 -0.74 -18.55
C LYS A 174 -15.19 -1.84 -17.57
N SER A 175 -15.01 -3.06 -18.07
CA SER A 175 -14.58 -4.28 -17.36
C SER A 175 -13.07 -4.39 -17.10
N ALA A 176 -12.28 -3.34 -17.36
CA ALA A 176 -10.86 -3.37 -17.04
C ALA A 176 -10.64 -3.43 -15.52
N GLU A 177 -9.65 -4.22 -15.10
CA GLU A 177 -9.36 -4.58 -13.72
C GLU A 177 -8.05 -3.94 -13.26
N VAL A 178 -7.92 -3.75 -11.95
CA VAL A 178 -6.69 -3.25 -11.33
C VAL A 178 -5.80 -4.43 -10.98
N ASP A 179 -4.52 -4.30 -11.30
CA ASP A 179 -3.52 -5.34 -11.16
C ASP A 179 -2.17 -4.74 -10.70
N HIS A 180 -1.30 -5.59 -10.17
CA HIS A 180 0.07 -5.24 -9.81
C HIS A 180 1.03 -5.64 -10.95
N ARG A 181 1.90 -4.74 -11.40
CA ARG A 181 2.92 -5.03 -12.43
C ARG A 181 3.84 -6.16 -11.98
N VAL A 182 4.36 -6.03 -10.76
CA VAL A 182 5.07 -7.07 -10.02
C VAL A 182 4.09 -7.71 -9.03
N PRO A 183 3.73 -8.98 -9.21
CA PRO A 183 2.78 -9.67 -8.33
C PRO A 183 3.28 -9.73 -6.90
N LEU A 184 2.41 -9.48 -5.91
CA LEU A 184 2.82 -9.39 -4.51
C LEU A 184 3.43 -10.69 -3.94
N TYR A 185 3.14 -11.85 -4.53
CA TYR A 185 3.79 -13.10 -4.12
C TYR A 185 5.28 -13.11 -4.49
N ARG A 186 5.66 -12.52 -5.63
CA ARG A 186 7.07 -12.34 -6.00
C ARG A 186 7.74 -11.32 -5.10
N VAL A 187 7.03 -10.23 -4.77
CA VAL A 187 7.53 -9.23 -3.81
C VAL A 187 7.90 -9.88 -2.47
N TRP A 188 7.05 -10.76 -1.96
CA TRP A 188 7.33 -11.51 -0.74
C TRP A 188 8.55 -12.45 -0.86
N GLN A 189 8.75 -13.08 -2.01
CA GLN A 189 9.84 -14.04 -2.21
C GLN A 189 11.18 -13.36 -2.50
N GLU A 190 11.18 -12.36 -3.38
CA GLU A 190 12.39 -11.83 -4.03
C GLU A 190 12.81 -10.48 -3.43
N HIS A 191 11.88 -9.73 -2.85
CA HIS A 191 12.14 -8.36 -2.40
C HIS A 191 12.08 -8.21 -0.87
N ARG A 192 11.97 -9.28 -0.09
CA ARG A 192 11.73 -9.23 1.36
C ARG A 192 12.79 -8.45 2.14
N SER A 193 14.04 -8.47 1.67
CA SER A 193 15.19 -7.75 2.24
C SER A 193 15.29 -6.30 1.77
N THR A 194 14.44 -5.86 0.83
CA THR A 194 14.41 -4.48 0.35
C THR A 194 14.06 -3.54 1.52
N PRO A 195 14.71 -2.36 1.63
CA PRO A 195 14.36 -1.41 2.67
C PRO A 195 12.86 -1.06 2.65
N TRP A 196 12.25 -0.99 3.84
CA TRP A 196 10.81 -0.80 3.97
C TRP A 196 10.22 0.35 3.14
N PRO A 197 10.82 1.56 3.09
CA PRO A 197 10.25 2.64 2.28
C PRO A 197 10.17 2.31 0.79
N ALA A 198 11.13 1.55 0.26
CA ALA A 198 11.13 1.10 -1.13
C ALA A 198 10.11 -0.02 -1.36
N LEU A 199 9.91 -0.92 -0.38
CA LEU A 199 8.86 -1.95 -0.44
C LEU A 199 7.46 -1.34 -0.69
N LEU A 200 7.14 -0.19 -0.08
CA LEU A 200 5.82 0.44 -0.25
C LEU A 200 5.46 0.76 -1.72
N ALA A 201 6.45 0.90 -2.61
CA ALA A 201 6.20 1.11 -4.03
C ALA A 201 5.44 -0.06 -4.68
N PHE A 202 5.55 -1.28 -4.14
CA PHE A 202 4.87 -2.47 -4.64
C PHE A 202 3.37 -2.51 -4.38
N TRP A 203 2.86 -1.80 -3.36
CA TRP A 203 1.41 -1.63 -3.15
C TRP A 203 0.90 -0.28 -3.67
N GLY A 204 1.82 0.68 -3.81
CA GLY A 204 1.52 2.01 -4.27
C GLY A 204 1.35 2.13 -5.78
N THR A 205 1.11 3.37 -6.20
CA THR A 205 0.90 3.69 -7.62
C THR A 205 2.03 3.25 -8.56
N PRO A 206 3.32 3.18 -8.18
CA PRO A 206 4.36 2.70 -9.11
C PRO A 206 4.12 1.28 -9.63
N ASN A 207 3.56 0.40 -8.81
CA ASN A 207 3.28 -0.98 -9.17
C ASN A 207 1.83 -1.24 -9.59
N LEU A 208 0.90 -0.33 -9.30
CA LEU A 208 -0.49 -0.48 -9.73
C LEU A 208 -0.69 -0.11 -11.20
N GLN A 209 -1.43 -0.97 -11.89
CA GLN A 209 -1.87 -0.76 -13.27
C GLN A 209 -3.34 -1.14 -13.45
N VAL A 210 -3.96 -0.63 -14.52
CA VAL A 210 -5.28 -1.05 -15.00
C VAL A 210 -5.11 -1.75 -16.34
N VAL A 211 -5.67 -2.95 -16.46
CA VAL A 211 -5.54 -3.83 -17.62
C VAL A 211 -6.90 -4.34 -18.07
N ASN A 212 -7.07 -4.56 -19.38
CA ASN A 212 -8.29 -5.18 -19.89
C ASN A 212 -8.33 -6.66 -19.46
N LYS A 213 -9.53 -7.19 -19.19
CA LYS A 213 -9.73 -8.52 -18.61
C LYS A 213 -9.02 -9.65 -19.37
N VAL A 214 -9.00 -9.61 -20.71
CA VAL A 214 -8.30 -10.61 -21.54
C VAL A 214 -6.80 -10.65 -21.22
N ILE A 215 -6.16 -9.48 -21.21
CA ILE A 215 -4.73 -9.35 -20.89
C ILE A 215 -4.46 -9.72 -19.43
N HIS A 216 -5.39 -9.41 -18.52
CA HIS A 216 -5.27 -9.82 -17.13
C HIS A 216 -5.35 -11.34 -16.96
N ALA A 217 -6.23 -12.00 -17.71
CA ALA A 217 -6.37 -13.46 -17.69
C ALA A 217 -5.10 -14.16 -18.21
N GLU A 218 -4.50 -13.66 -19.29
CA GLU A 218 -3.22 -14.14 -19.81
C GLU A 218 -2.11 -14.03 -18.77
N LYS A 219 -1.97 -12.85 -18.13
CA LYS A 219 -1.00 -12.63 -17.05
C LYS A 219 -1.25 -13.53 -15.85
N CYS A 220 -2.51 -13.67 -15.41
CA CYS A 220 -2.88 -14.59 -14.34
C CYS A 220 -2.47 -16.04 -14.66
N GLY A 221 -2.65 -16.47 -15.91
CA GLY A 221 -2.24 -17.78 -16.40
C GLY A 221 -0.73 -17.98 -16.33
N GLN A 222 0.05 -17.00 -16.80
CA GLN A 222 1.52 -17.02 -16.71
C GLN A 222 2.00 -17.12 -15.25
N GLU A 223 1.45 -16.28 -14.36
CA GLU A 223 1.79 -16.31 -12.94
C GLU A 223 1.43 -17.64 -12.26
N ALA A 224 0.33 -18.27 -12.66
CA ALA A 224 -0.06 -19.58 -12.14
C ALA A 224 0.91 -20.68 -12.58
N SER A 225 1.33 -20.66 -13.85
CA SER A 225 2.32 -21.59 -14.41
C SER A 225 3.69 -21.44 -13.76
N GLU A 226 4.11 -20.20 -13.47
CA GLU A 226 5.35 -19.94 -12.72
C GLU A 226 5.28 -20.49 -11.30
N ARG A 227 4.18 -20.25 -10.58
CA ARG A 227 3.98 -20.81 -9.23
C ARG A 227 3.98 -22.33 -9.25
N ALA A 228 3.38 -22.97 -10.26
CA ALA A 228 3.38 -24.42 -10.40
C ALA A 228 4.79 -24.96 -10.67
N THR A 229 5.54 -24.31 -11.57
CA THR A 229 6.91 -24.72 -11.90
C THR A 229 7.85 -24.59 -10.71
N ARG A 230 7.78 -23.48 -9.96
CA ARG A 230 8.58 -23.31 -8.74
C ARG A 230 8.24 -24.34 -7.66
N ARG A 231 6.96 -24.70 -7.48
CA ARG A 231 6.59 -25.78 -6.55
C ARG A 231 7.19 -27.12 -6.97
N ARG A 232 7.21 -27.42 -8.28
CA ARG A 232 7.84 -28.66 -8.78
C ARG A 232 9.35 -28.66 -8.55
N LEU A 233 10.04 -27.55 -8.80
CA LEU A 233 11.48 -27.42 -8.54
C LEU A 233 11.80 -27.57 -7.05
N ALA A 234 11.04 -26.90 -6.17
CA ALA A 234 11.25 -27.01 -4.72
C ALA A 234 11.01 -28.44 -4.21
N VAL A 235 10.02 -29.16 -4.75
CA VAL A 235 9.79 -30.58 -4.42
C VAL A 235 10.95 -31.44 -4.93
N ALA A 236 11.46 -31.20 -6.14
CA ALA A 236 12.60 -31.94 -6.68
C ALA A 236 13.90 -31.70 -5.88
N GLU A 237 14.11 -30.48 -5.39
CA GLU A 237 15.25 -30.12 -4.52
C GLU A 237 15.11 -30.69 -3.09
N MET A 238 13.89 -30.91 -2.61
CA MET A 238 13.61 -31.49 -1.28
C MET A 238 13.55 -33.03 -1.27
N SER A 239 13.50 -33.68 -2.44
CA SER A 239 13.64 -35.14 -2.53
C SER A 239 15.10 -35.51 -2.27
N PRO A 240 15.42 -36.22 -1.17
CA PRO A 240 16.78 -36.74 -1.01
C PRO A 240 17.03 -37.70 -2.17
N ALA A 241 18.20 -37.59 -2.80
CA ALA A 241 18.68 -38.62 -3.70
C ALA A 241 18.58 -39.96 -2.97
N THR A 242 17.68 -40.82 -3.43
CA THR A 242 17.62 -42.22 -3.00
C THR A 242 18.95 -42.83 -3.45
N THR A 243 19.96 -42.81 -2.59
CA THR A 243 21.11 -43.70 -2.73
C THR A 243 20.59 -45.11 -2.52
N ASP A 244 20.35 -45.80 -3.63
CA ASP A 244 20.02 -47.21 -3.69
C ASP A 244 21.17 -48.01 -3.04
N PRO A 245 20.96 -48.73 -1.92
CA PRO A 245 21.96 -49.58 -1.33
C PRO A 245 21.79 -51.00 -1.86
N PHE A 246 21.78 -51.18 -3.18
CA PHE A 246 21.79 -52.52 -3.78
C PHE A 246 22.55 -52.49 -5.11
N SER A 247 23.88 -52.36 -5.01
CA SER A 247 24.76 -52.87 -6.06
C SER A 247 24.84 -54.39 -5.88
N PRO A 248 24.52 -55.22 -6.89
CA PRO A 248 24.80 -56.64 -6.83
C PRO A 248 26.31 -56.83 -6.88
N VAL A 249 26.87 -57.47 -5.87
CA VAL A 249 28.27 -57.91 -5.89
C VAL A 249 28.31 -59.20 -6.68
N ASP A 250 28.83 -59.13 -7.91
CA ASP A 250 29.21 -60.28 -8.71
C ASP A 250 30.54 -60.87 -8.21
N GLY A 251 30.59 -62.20 -8.15
CA GLY A 251 31.81 -63.02 -8.02
C GLY A 251 32.06 -63.52 -6.59
N THR A 252 32.41 -64.78 -6.33
CA THR A 252 32.78 -65.92 -7.18
C THR A 252 32.76 -67.13 -6.23
N VAL A 253 32.04 -68.19 -6.59
CA VAL A 253 32.22 -69.51 -5.96
C VAL A 253 33.35 -70.20 -6.72
N SER A 254 34.44 -70.53 -6.03
CA SER A 254 35.33 -71.59 -6.47
C SER A 254 35.83 -72.34 -5.25
N ASP A 255 35.33 -73.56 -5.12
CA ASP A 255 35.92 -74.64 -4.35
C ASP A 255 37.38 -74.83 -4.74
N LEU A 256 38.20 -75.23 -3.76
CA LEU A 256 39.25 -76.26 -3.89
C LEU A 256 39.92 -76.52 -2.53
N GLN A 257 39.74 -77.77 -2.08
CA GLN A 257 40.61 -78.61 -1.22
C GLN A 257 40.94 -78.21 0.21
#